data_AF-A0A7Y3Z9B0-F1
#
_entry.id   AF-A0A7Y3Z9B0-F1
#
_cell.length_a   1.000
_cell.length_b   1.000
_cell.length_c   1.000
_cell.angle_alpha   90.00
_cell.angle_beta   90.00
_cell.angle_gamma   90.00
#
_symmetry.space_group_name_H-M   'P 1'
#
loop_
_entity.id
_entity.type
_entity.pdbx_description
1 polymer ?
#
loop_
_entity_poly.entity_id
_entity_poly.type
_entity_poly.pdbx_seq_one_letter_code
_entity_poly.pdbx_strand_id
1 'polypeptide(L)'
;MSKNVALLVAEAPWFSFKSNHDQASSLPFFEGVKRLVNDGTDKPQLNIYHCNYYDNKSLEQALNHLVDTREDIQILYIGGHGDGKRVANATIKKTTDLIRERGKKLKGLIVSSCMAGLTDSIAEATRYGIDCSNNSVEWVNGPNWIVTYKHSVGWFQSAMLETAILKEFTEHYHHEGKLNSKEKILQCLEAALMAFDLHQDGFATDKNNQPQPIGDTLRVWVRAQGASYPTEVTEELFESMGYQIKKT
;
A
#
# COMPACT_ATOMS: atom_id res chain seq x y z
N MET A 1 3.75 20.37 -11.74
CA MET A 1 4.55 20.96 -10.65
C MET A 1 4.82 19.86 -9.67
N SER A 2 6.06 19.75 -9.23
CA SER A 2 6.49 18.85 -8.17
C SER A 2 5.66 19.01 -6.88
N LYS A 3 5.49 17.93 -6.11
CA LYS A 3 4.65 17.92 -4.91
C LYS A 3 5.32 17.18 -3.76
N ASN A 4 5.18 17.73 -2.56
CA ASN A 4 5.51 17.00 -1.33
C ASN A 4 4.58 15.78 -1.18
N VAL A 5 5.12 14.70 -0.63
CA VAL A 5 4.40 13.45 -0.39
C VAL A 5 4.36 13.18 1.11
N ALA A 6 3.20 12.80 1.63
CA ALA A 6 3.07 12.25 2.97
C ALA A 6 2.91 10.73 2.89
N LEU A 7 3.82 10.00 3.54
CA LEU A 7 3.65 8.58 3.82
C LEU A 7 2.95 8.44 5.17
N LEU A 8 1.75 7.88 5.14
CA LEU A 8 0.92 7.61 6.30
C LEU A 8 1.10 6.15 6.68
N VAL A 9 1.67 5.87 7.85
CA VAL A 9 1.97 4.52 8.31
C VAL A 9 1.01 4.21 9.46
N ALA A 10 0.03 3.36 9.20
CA ALA A 10 -0.75 2.73 10.26
C ALA A 10 -0.27 1.28 10.41
N GLU A 11 0.41 0.98 11.51
CA GLU A 11 0.99 -0.34 11.75
C GLU A 11 0.43 -0.95 13.03
N ALA A 12 -0.05 -2.18 12.95
CA ALA A 12 -0.35 -2.97 14.13
C ALA A 12 0.94 -3.66 14.61
N PRO A 13 1.20 -3.71 15.92
CA PRO A 13 2.39 -4.40 16.43
C PRO A 13 2.47 -5.84 15.92
N TRP A 14 3.59 -6.18 15.28
CA TRP A 14 3.88 -7.53 14.80
C TRP A 14 4.27 -8.50 15.91
N PHE A 15 4.27 -8.02 17.15
CA PHE A 15 4.83 -8.68 18.33
C PHE A 15 3.84 -8.67 19.50
N SER A 16 4.15 -9.45 20.52
CA SER A 16 3.35 -9.53 21.74
C SER A 16 4.29 -9.69 22.93
N PHE A 17 4.19 -8.80 23.92
CA PHE A 17 4.99 -8.86 25.14
C PHE A 17 4.93 -10.20 25.89
N LYS A 18 3.99 -11.09 25.55
CA LYS A 18 3.89 -12.43 26.15
C LYS A 18 4.61 -13.53 25.37
N SER A 19 4.80 -13.36 24.06
CA SER A 19 5.17 -14.47 23.17
C SER A 19 6.20 -14.11 22.09
N ASN A 20 6.42 -12.83 21.84
CA ASN A 20 7.41 -12.32 20.89
C ASN A 20 7.81 -10.90 21.31
N HIS A 21 9.06 -10.73 21.76
CA HIS A 21 9.57 -9.43 22.21
C HIS A 21 10.17 -8.60 21.05
N ASP A 22 10.33 -9.18 19.87
CA ASP A 22 11.01 -8.54 18.75
C ASP A 22 10.06 -7.60 18.01
N GLN A 23 10.38 -6.31 18.02
CA GLN A 23 9.56 -5.25 17.45
C GLN A 23 9.89 -5.06 15.96
N ALA A 24 9.56 -6.06 15.14
CA ALA A 24 9.58 -5.86 13.69
C ALA A 24 8.65 -4.71 13.31
N SER A 25 9.12 -3.77 12.48
CA SER A 25 8.38 -2.62 11.98
C SER A 25 8.97 -2.17 10.66
N SER A 26 8.13 -1.88 9.67
CA SER A 26 8.60 -1.41 8.36
C SER A 26 9.10 0.03 8.38
N LEU A 27 8.85 0.78 9.48
CA LEU A 27 9.19 2.19 9.61
C LEU A 27 10.67 2.53 9.34
N PRO A 28 11.68 1.77 9.84
CA PRO A 28 13.09 2.06 9.58
C PRO A 28 13.47 1.97 8.09
N PHE A 29 12.81 1.10 7.32
CA PHE A 29 13.03 1.03 5.88
C PHE A 29 12.49 2.28 5.17
N PHE A 30 11.29 2.72 5.57
CA PHE A 30 10.66 3.92 5.03
C PHE A 30 11.46 5.19 5.38
N GLU A 31 12.05 5.25 6.58
CA GLU A 31 12.98 6.33 6.94
C GLU A 31 14.23 6.33 6.07
N GLY A 32 14.73 5.16 5.66
CA GLY A 32 15.79 5.02 4.66
C GLY A 32 15.40 5.66 3.33
N VAL A 33 14.20 5.36 2.82
CA VAL A 33 13.67 5.97 1.59
C VAL A 33 13.59 7.48 1.73
N LYS A 34 13.04 7.98 2.84
CA LYS A 34 12.97 9.42 3.11
C LYS A 34 14.33 10.09 3.02
N ARG A 35 15.37 9.49 3.60
CA ARG A 35 16.74 10.04 3.53
C ARG A 35 17.31 10.00 2.12
N LEU A 36 16.94 9.00 1.32
CA LEU A 36 17.39 8.86 -0.06
C LEU A 36 16.73 9.90 -0.98
N VAL A 37 15.40 10.06 -0.89
CA VAL A 37 14.64 10.89 -1.83
C VAL A 37 14.60 12.38 -1.46
N ASN A 38 14.83 12.73 -0.18
CA ASN A 38 14.90 14.12 0.25
C ASN A 38 16.31 14.68 0.03
N ASP A 39 16.58 15.20 -1.17
CA ASP A 39 17.90 15.65 -1.61
C ASP A 39 18.09 17.18 -1.58
N GLY A 40 17.65 17.84 -0.49
CA GLY A 40 17.76 19.30 -0.29
C GLY A 40 16.46 19.93 0.24
N THR A 41 16.55 21.03 0.99
CA THR A 41 15.39 21.64 1.69
C THR A 41 14.45 22.44 0.79
N ASP A 42 14.93 22.82 -0.39
CA ASP A 42 14.22 23.54 -1.45
C ASP A 42 13.51 22.60 -2.45
N LYS A 43 13.79 21.30 -2.36
CA LYS A 43 13.15 20.25 -3.16
C LYS A 43 11.91 19.68 -2.46
N PRO A 44 10.99 19.05 -3.21
CA PRO A 44 9.90 18.28 -2.63
C PRO A 44 10.39 17.27 -1.59
N GLN A 45 9.63 17.12 -0.53
CA GLN A 45 9.96 16.24 0.60
C GLN A 45 9.00 15.07 0.67
N LEU A 46 9.51 13.93 1.12
CA LEU A 46 8.75 12.85 1.74
C LEU A 46 8.69 13.11 3.25
N ASN A 47 7.47 13.24 3.78
CA ASN A 47 7.20 13.31 5.22
C ASN A 47 6.53 12.02 5.66
N ILE A 48 6.94 11.47 6.80
CA ILE A 48 6.41 10.20 7.33
C ILE A 48 5.64 10.52 8.61
N TYR A 49 4.40 10.03 8.67
CA TYR A 49 3.52 10.13 9.82
C TYR A 49 3.13 8.71 10.23
N HIS A 50 3.31 8.38 11.50
CA HIS A 50 3.14 7.02 12.00
C HIS A 50 2.16 6.97 13.17
N CYS A 51 1.26 6.00 13.16
CA CYS A 51 0.38 5.67 14.27
C CYS A 51 0.24 4.16 14.40
N ASN A 52 0.19 3.67 15.64
CA ASN A 52 -0.19 2.29 15.88
C ASN A 52 -1.71 2.13 15.84
N TYR A 53 -2.17 0.95 15.41
CA TYR A 53 -3.57 0.55 15.57
C TYR A 53 -3.68 -0.91 16.03
N TYR A 54 -4.85 -1.29 16.54
CA TYR A 54 -5.05 -2.60 17.16
C TYR A 54 -6.32 -3.30 16.67
N ASP A 55 -7.34 -2.54 16.32
CA ASP A 55 -8.69 -2.97 15.96
C ASP A 55 -9.40 -1.95 15.04
N ASN A 56 -10.66 -2.20 14.69
CA ASN A 56 -11.47 -1.27 13.87
C ASN A 56 -11.51 0.17 14.41
N LYS A 57 -11.64 0.35 15.73
CA LYS A 57 -11.86 1.66 16.36
C LYS A 57 -10.57 2.46 16.42
N SER A 58 -9.48 1.83 16.82
CA SER A 58 -8.15 2.44 16.82
C SER A 58 -7.64 2.71 15.41
N LEU A 59 -7.97 1.87 14.42
CA LEU A 59 -7.67 2.16 13.01
C LEU A 59 -8.42 3.41 12.53
N GLU A 60 -9.70 3.54 12.86
CA GLU A 60 -10.49 4.73 12.52
C GLU A 60 -9.88 6.01 13.12
N GLN A 61 -9.46 5.96 14.38
CA GLN A 61 -8.78 7.09 15.04
C GLN A 61 -7.42 7.40 14.41
N ALA A 62 -6.62 6.37 14.13
CA ALA A 62 -5.33 6.52 13.47
C ALA A 62 -5.49 7.17 12.09
N LEU A 63 -6.45 6.69 11.28
CA LEU A 63 -6.70 7.26 9.95
C LEU A 63 -7.22 8.70 10.03
N ASN A 64 -8.10 9.03 10.97
CA ASN A 64 -8.55 10.41 11.17
C ASN A 64 -7.39 11.36 11.46
N HIS A 65 -6.40 10.90 12.24
CA HIS A 65 -5.22 11.71 12.55
C HIS A 65 -4.23 11.76 11.38
N LEU A 66 -3.96 10.61 10.75
CA LEU A 66 -2.95 10.48 9.72
C LEU A 66 -3.31 11.23 8.43
N VAL A 67 -4.58 11.30 8.03
CA VAL A 67 -4.95 11.96 6.76
C VAL A 67 -4.96 13.48 6.84
N ASP A 68 -4.91 14.04 8.05
CA ASP A 68 -4.87 15.49 8.30
C ASP A 68 -3.43 16.03 8.18
N THR A 69 -2.86 15.90 6.98
CA THR A 69 -1.54 16.47 6.66
C THR A 69 -1.65 17.61 5.66
N ARG A 70 -0.60 18.44 5.60
CA ARG A 70 -0.53 19.58 4.67
C ARG A 70 -0.29 19.17 3.21
N GLU A 71 0.25 17.98 2.99
CA GLU A 71 0.59 17.46 1.66
C GLU A 71 -0.66 17.09 0.86
N ASP A 72 -0.66 17.39 -0.44
CA ASP A 72 -1.78 17.07 -1.35
C ASP A 72 -1.75 15.61 -1.85
N ILE A 73 -0.59 14.95 -1.70
CA ILE A 73 -0.33 13.59 -2.14
C ILE A 73 0.00 12.76 -0.92
N GLN A 74 -0.82 11.75 -0.67
CA GLN A 74 -0.63 10.81 0.43
C GLN A 74 -0.51 9.38 -0.12
N ILE A 75 0.44 8.62 0.43
CA ILE A 75 0.52 7.17 0.26
C ILE A 75 0.24 6.56 1.63
N LEU A 76 -0.71 5.64 1.70
CA LEU A 76 -1.08 4.96 2.94
C LEU A 76 -0.47 3.56 2.98
N TYR A 77 0.19 3.25 4.08
CA TYR A 77 0.65 1.93 4.45
C TYR A 77 -0.20 1.41 5.61
N ILE A 78 -0.81 0.24 5.43
CA ILE A 78 -1.48 -0.52 6.49
C ILE A 78 -0.70 -1.81 6.72
N GLY A 79 -0.04 -1.92 7.88
CA GLY A 79 0.72 -3.11 8.27
C GLY A 79 0.05 -3.87 9.40
N GLY A 80 -0.02 -5.19 9.30
CA GLY A 80 -0.40 -6.05 10.42
C GLY A 80 -0.61 -7.52 10.01
N HIS A 81 -0.65 -8.40 11.01
CA HIS A 81 -0.93 -9.83 10.79
C HIS A 81 -2.28 -10.04 10.10
N GLY A 82 -2.32 -10.91 9.10
CA GLY A 82 -3.51 -11.16 8.29
C GLY A 82 -4.00 -12.59 8.35
N ASP A 83 -5.32 -12.76 8.31
CA ASP A 83 -5.99 -14.07 8.20
C ASP A 83 -6.87 -14.19 6.94
N GLY A 84 -6.74 -13.23 6.01
CA GLY A 84 -7.57 -13.11 4.81
C GLY A 84 -8.97 -12.51 5.04
N LYS A 85 -9.37 -12.23 6.29
CA LYS A 85 -10.60 -11.52 6.66
C LYS A 85 -10.32 -10.22 7.39
N ARG A 86 -9.15 -10.12 8.03
CA ARG A 86 -8.74 -9.04 8.91
C ARG A 86 -7.29 -8.67 8.64
N VAL A 87 -6.95 -7.42 8.96
CA VAL A 87 -5.58 -6.95 9.17
C VAL A 87 -5.48 -6.54 10.62
N ALA A 88 -4.65 -7.25 11.39
CA ALA A 88 -4.73 -7.31 12.85
C ALA A 88 -6.17 -7.63 13.32
N ASN A 89 -6.78 -6.80 14.18
CA ASN A 89 -8.19 -6.95 14.54
C ASN A 89 -9.15 -6.02 13.78
N ALA A 90 -8.69 -5.36 12.72
CA ALA A 90 -9.57 -4.61 11.83
C ALA A 90 -10.08 -5.52 10.70
N THR A 91 -11.38 -5.51 10.41
CA THR A 91 -11.91 -6.32 9.30
C THR A 91 -11.53 -5.67 7.97
N ILE A 92 -11.22 -6.46 6.95
CA ILE A 92 -10.90 -5.92 5.60
C ILE A 92 -12.01 -4.99 5.13
N LYS A 93 -13.29 -5.36 5.33
CA LYS A 93 -14.42 -4.49 4.99
C LYS A 93 -14.35 -3.12 5.67
N LYS A 94 -14.14 -3.06 6.99
CA LYS A 94 -14.07 -1.78 7.72
C LYS A 94 -12.82 -0.99 7.32
N THR A 95 -11.68 -1.65 7.15
CA THR A 95 -10.45 -1.03 6.64
C THR A 95 -10.69 -0.37 5.28
N THR A 96 -11.28 -1.11 4.32
CA THR A 96 -11.66 -0.62 3.00
C THR A 96 -12.60 0.58 3.10
N ASP A 97 -13.68 0.48 3.87
CA ASP A 97 -14.67 1.55 4.03
C ASP A 97 -14.01 2.83 4.59
N LEU A 98 -13.17 2.69 5.63
CA LEU A 98 -12.48 3.82 6.25
C LEU A 98 -11.51 4.53 5.30
N ILE A 99 -10.74 3.76 4.52
CA ILE A 99 -9.78 4.29 3.54
C ILE A 99 -10.53 5.04 2.44
N ARG A 100 -11.61 4.46 1.93
CA ARG A 100 -12.44 5.04 0.88
C ARG A 100 -13.02 6.40 1.30
N GLU A 101 -13.56 6.47 2.52
CA GLU A 101 -14.11 7.70 3.10
C GLU A 101 -13.08 8.81 3.30
N ARG A 102 -11.79 8.45 3.45
CA ARG A 102 -10.68 9.40 3.68
C ARG A 102 -9.80 9.58 2.44
N GLY A 103 -10.33 9.21 1.27
CA GLY A 103 -9.58 9.09 0.02
C GLY A 103 -9.07 10.39 -0.60
N LYS A 104 -9.55 11.56 -0.16
CA LYS A 104 -9.36 12.88 -0.83
C LYS A 104 -7.94 13.11 -1.36
N LYS A 105 -6.93 12.88 -0.50
CA LYS A 105 -5.50 13.06 -0.79
C LYS A 105 -4.76 11.74 -1.01
N LEU A 106 -5.36 10.60 -0.69
CA LEU A 106 -4.78 9.27 -0.86
C LEU A 106 -4.63 8.96 -2.36
N LYS A 107 -3.39 8.73 -2.80
CA LYS A 107 -3.07 8.32 -4.18
C LYS A 107 -2.58 6.89 -4.26
N GLY A 108 -1.99 6.37 -3.19
CA GLY A 108 -1.48 5.01 -3.11
C GLY A 108 -1.88 4.32 -1.82
N LEU A 109 -2.02 2.99 -1.90
CA LEU A 109 -2.25 2.14 -0.74
C LEU A 109 -1.40 0.88 -0.83
N ILE A 110 -0.68 0.60 0.24
CA ILE A 110 0.00 -0.67 0.48
C ILE A 110 -0.69 -1.34 1.67
N VAL A 111 -1.20 -2.54 1.46
CA VAL A 111 -1.74 -3.38 2.54
C VAL A 111 -0.78 -4.54 2.78
N SER A 112 0.10 -4.34 3.74
CA SER A 112 1.10 -5.30 4.18
C SER A 112 0.46 -6.27 5.18
N SER A 113 -0.23 -7.26 4.62
CA SER A 113 -0.98 -8.25 5.38
C SER A 113 -1.10 -9.53 4.59
N CYS A 114 -0.81 -10.66 5.23
CA CYS A 114 -0.99 -11.97 4.61
C CYS A 114 -2.43 -12.15 4.14
N MET A 115 -2.60 -12.66 2.92
CA MET A 115 -3.90 -13.05 2.35
C MET A 115 -4.94 -11.93 2.20
N ALA A 116 -4.60 -10.66 2.42
CA ALA A 116 -5.54 -9.54 2.23
C ALA A 116 -5.97 -9.39 0.76
N GLY A 117 -5.19 -9.92 -0.18
CA GLY A 117 -5.48 -9.98 -1.61
C GLY A 117 -6.24 -11.22 -2.08
N LEU A 118 -6.76 -12.08 -1.19
CA LEU A 118 -7.52 -13.28 -1.60
C LEU A 118 -8.83 -12.96 -2.33
N THR A 119 -9.43 -11.79 -2.06
CA THR A 119 -10.66 -11.32 -2.70
C THR A 119 -10.46 -9.89 -3.21
N ASP A 120 -11.43 -9.38 -3.98
CA ASP A 120 -11.43 -7.99 -4.47
C ASP A 120 -11.88 -6.97 -3.41
N SER A 121 -12.11 -7.41 -2.17
CA SER A 121 -12.68 -6.55 -1.13
C SER A 121 -11.80 -5.33 -0.78
N ILE A 122 -10.48 -5.42 -0.97
CA ILE A 122 -9.60 -4.28 -0.78
C ILE A 122 -9.62 -3.30 -1.95
N ALA A 123 -9.89 -3.78 -3.18
CA ALA A 123 -9.98 -2.96 -4.38
C ALA A 123 -11.07 -1.89 -4.28
N GLU A 124 -12.14 -2.21 -3.57
CA GLU A 124 -13.25 -1.31 -3.25
C GLU A 124 -12.80 -0.03 -2.52
N ALA A 125 -11.62 -0.03 -1.89
CA ALA A 125 -11.06 1.14 -1.23
C ALA A 125 -10.77 2.25 -2.24
N THR A 126 -10.47 1.93 -3.49
CA THR A 126 -10.22 2.91 -4.57
C THR A 126 -11.48 3.67 -4.99
N ARG A 127 -12.67 3.15 -4.71
CA ARG A 127 -13.92 3.66 -5.27
C ARG A 127 -14.35 4.99 -4.63
N TYR A 128 -15.48 5.49 -5.09
CA TYR A 128 -16.15 6.64 -4.51
C TYR A 128 -16.51 6.40 -3.03
N GLY A 129 -16.25 7.40 -2.19
CA GLY A 129 -16.68 7.48 -0.79
C GLY A 129 -17.22 8.85 -0.43
N ILE A 130 -17.85 8.93 0.73
CA ILE A 130 -18.31 10.17 1.33
C ILE A 130 -17.40 10.48 2.53
N ASP A 131 -16.71 11.61 2.48
CA ASP A 131 -16.02 12.13 3.65
C ASP A 131 -17.01 12.97 4.48
N CYS A 132 -17.21 12.56 5.74
CA CYS A 132 -18.06 13.23 6.72
C CYS A 132 -17.25 13.82 7.89
N SER A 133 -15.92 13.85 7.82
CA SER A 133 -15.05 14.15 8.96
C SER A 133 -15.07 15.62 9.42
N ASN A 134 -15.50 16.55 8.56
CA ASN A 134 -15.35 18.00 8.80
C ASN A 134 -16.66 18.80 8.75
N ASN A 135 -17.80 18.21 9.18
CA ASN A 135 -19.14 18.81 9.09
C ASN A 135 -19.56 19.25 7.66
N SER A 136 -18.77 18.90 6.65
CA SER A 136 -19.09 18.95 5.23
C SER A 136 -19.24 17.54 4.70
N VAL A 137 -20.13 17.37 3.71
CA VAL A 137 -20.30 16.11 2.98
C VAL A 137 -19.56 16.29 1.66
N GLU A 138 -18.38 15.70 1.55
CA GLU A 138 -17.55 15.78 0.35
C GLU A 138 -17.49 14.45 -0.39
N TRP A 139 -17.63 14.52 -1.71
CA TRP A 139 -17.46 13.37 -2.59
C TRP A 139 -15.97 13.17 -2.82
N VAL A 140 -15.45 12.02 -2.41
CA VAL A 140 -14.04 11.67 -2.54
C VAL A 140 -13.88 10.38 -3.33
N ASN A 141 -12.70 10.18 -3.91
CA ASN A 141 -12.28 8.89 -4.42
C ASN A 141 -11.14 8.38 -3.58
N GLY A 142 -11.07 7.08 -3.39
CA GLY A 142 -9.92 6.44 -2.78
C GLY A 142 -8.65 6.45 -3.64
N PRO A 143 -7.62 5.70 -3.21
CA PRO A 143 -6.32 5.64 -3.86
C PRO A 143 -6.42 5.25 -5.34
N ASN A 144 -5.46 5.71 -6.13
CA ASN A 144 -5.36 5.40 -7.55
C ASN A 144 -4.72 4.02 -7.78
N TRP A 145 -3.99 3.49 -6.81
CA TRP A 145 -3.36 2.19 -6.88
C TRP A 145 -3.34 1.50 -5.51
N ILE A 146 -3.43 0.18 -5.53
CA ILE A 146 -3.38 -0.68 -4.33
C ILE A 146 -2.42 -1.83 -4.60
N VAL A 147 -1.56 -2.12 -3.64
CA VAL A 147 -0.69 -3.30 -3.62
C VAL A 147 -0.94 -4.12 -2.36
N THR A 148 -1.12 -5.44 -2.50
CA THR A 148 -1.21 -6.39 -1.37
C THR A 148 -0.84 -7.82 -1.81
N TYR A 149 -1.09 -8.81 -0.96
CA TYR A 149 -0.60 -10.18 -1.12
C TYR A 149 -1.72 -11.22 -1.07
N LYS A 150 -1.68 -12.20 -1.99
CA LYS A 150 -2.55 -13.38 -2.00
C LYS A 150 -2.14 -14.44 -0.98
N HIS A 151 -0.84 -14.52 -0.70
CA HIS A 151 -0.23 -15.56 0.13
C HIS A 151 0.37 -15.00 1.43
N SER A 152 0.90 -15.88 2.28
CA SER A 152 1.59 -15.49 3.50
C SER A 152 3.02 -15.08 3.17
N VAL A 153 3.36 -13.82 3.38
CA VAL A 153 4.69 -13.25 3.08
C VAL A 153 5.54 -13.15 4.34
N GLY A 154 6.85 -13.33 4.20
CA GLY A 154 7.80 -12.99 5.25
C GLY A 154 7.89 -11.48 5.43
N TRP A 155 7.89 -11.00 6.68
CA TRP A 155 7.91 -9.57 6.99
C TRP A 155 9.08 -8.81 6.33
N PHE A 156 10.28 -9.39 6.33
CA PHE A 156 11.47 -8.74 5.76
C PHE A 156 11.36 -8.64 4.23
N GLN A 157 10.91 -9.71 3.57
CA GLN A 157 10.72 -9.75 2.12
C GLN A 157 9.67 -8.74 1.66
N SER A 158 8.53 -8.68 2.37
CA SER A 158 7.49 -7.69 2.07
C SER A 158 7.97 -6.27 2.32
N ALA A 159 8.67 -6.00 3.43
CA ALA A 159 9.21 -4.68 3.73
C ALA A 159 10.18 -4.19 2.64
N MET A 160 11.07 -5.04 2.13
CA MET A 160 11.97 -4.68 1.02
C MET A 160 11.20 -4.29 -0.25
N LEU A 161 10.20 -5.08 -0.63
CA LEU A 161 9.37 -4.82 -1.81
C LEU A 161 8.57 -3.51 -1.68
N GLU A 162 7.92 -3.33 -0.54
CA GLU A 162 7.11 -2.14 -0.23
C GLU A 162 7.96 -0.88 -0.21
N THR A 163 9.20 -0.99 0.27
CA THR A 163 10.20 0.09 0.27
C THR A 163 10.59 0.50 -1.14
N ALA A 164 10.79 -0.46 -2.05
CA ALA A 164 11.07 -0.16 -3.46
C ALA A 164 9.89 0.53 -4.12
N ILE A 165 8.66 0.05 -3.89
CA ILE A 165 7.43 0.69 -4.39
C ILE A 165 7.32 2.13 -3.87
N LEU A 166 7.52 2.34 -2.56
CA LEU A 166 7.46 3.67 -1.97
C LEU A 166 8.49 4.63 -2.57
N LYS A 167 9.72 4.15 -2.80
CA LYS A 167 10.78 4.95 -3.44
C LYS A 167 10.35 5.41 -4.83
N GLU A 168 9.98 4.48 -5.72
CA GLU A 168 9.66 4.82 -7.12
C GLU A 168 8.44 5.74 -7.24
N PHE A 169 7.38 5.47 -6.48
CA PHE A 169 6.19 6.31 -6.50
C PHE A 169 6.47 7.70 -5.93
N THR A 170 7.23 7.79 -4.83
CA THR A 170 7.59 9.08 -4.23
C THR A 170 8.42 9.92 -5.19
N GLU A 171 9.45 9.34 -5.81
CA GLU A 171 10.25 10.04 -6.81
C GLU A 171 9.40 10.51 -7.99
N HIS A 172 8.48 9.66 -8.49
CA HIS A 172 7.60 10.09 -9.58
C HIS A 172 6.72 11.28 -9.16
N TYR A 173 6.14 11.28 -7.96
CA TYR A 173 5.36 12.41 -7.46
C TYR A 173 6.21 13.66 -7.22
N HIS A 174 7.46 13.51 -6.79
CA HIS A 174 8.39 14.62 -6.66
C HIS A 174 8.69 15.26 -8.02
N HIS A 175 8.87 14.48 -9.09
CA HIS A 175 9.18 15.01 -10.41
C HIS A 175 7.94 15.53 -11.15
N GLU A 176 6.90 14.71 -11.26
CA GLU A 176 5.75 14.97 -12.14
C GLU A 176 4.56 15.60 -11.40
N GLY A 177 4.46 15.38 -10.08
CA GLY A 177 3.38 15.89 -9.23
C GLY A 177 2.01 15.23 -9.43
N LYS A 178 1.91 14.24 -10.33
CA LYS A 178 0.67 13.50 -10.60
C LYS A 178 0.97 12.14 -11.21
N LEU A 179 0.11 11.17 -10.91
CA LEU A 179 0.17 9.82 -11.46
C LEU A 179 -1.25 9.34 -11.73
N ASN A 180 -1.73 9.66 -12.94
CA ASN A 180 -3.17 9.63 -13.26
C ASN A 180 -3.56 8.59 -14.30
N SER A 181 -2.61 8.04 -15.06
CA SER A 181 -2.90 7.00 -16.07
C SER A 181 -2.47 5.63 -15.57
N LYS A 182 -3.12 4.58 -16.08
CA LYS A 182 -2.81 3.19 -15.74
C LYS A 182 -1.38 2.85 -16.13
N GLU A 183 -0.96 3.30 -17.31
CA GLU A 183 0.35 3.04 -17.91
C GLU A 183 1.47 3.62 -17.05
N LYS A 184 1.33 4.86 -16.56
CA LYS A 184 2.34 5.46 -15.68
C LYS A 184 2.42 4.75 -14.32
N ILE A 185 1.29 4.27 -13.81
CA ILE A 185 1.26 3.50 -12.55
C ILE A 185 1.98 2.17 -12.73
N LEU A 186 1.72 1.46 -13.84
CA LEU A 186 2.42 0.22 -14.19
C LEU A 186 3.92 0.46 -14.34
N GLN A 187 4.34 1.52 -15.03
CA GLN A 187 5.77 1.87 -15.16
C GLN A 187 6.47 2.09 -13.79
N CYS A 188 5.78 2.71 -12.82
CA CYS A 188 6.35 2.87 -11.47
C CYS A 188 6.47 1.52 -10.74
N LEU A 189 5.50 0.62 -10.93
CA LEU A 189 5.56 -0.73 -10.35
C LEU A 189 6.64 -1.58 -11.01
N GLU A 190 6.77 -1.53 -12.33
CA GLU A 190 7.84 -2.19 -13.08
C GLU A 190 9.21 -1.75 -12.57
N ALA A 191 9.44 -0.43 -12.46
CA ALA A 191 10.67 0.13 -11.92
C ALA A 191 10.98 -0.37 -10.49
N ALA A 192 9.94 -0.49 -9.64
CA ALA A 192 10.11 -0.98 -8.28
C ALA A 192 10.43 -2.48 -8.24
N LEU A 193 9.87 -3.25 -9.17
CA LEU A 193 10.03 -4.70 -9.25
C LEU A 193 11.31 -5.14 -9.96
N MET A 194 11.97 -4.26 -10.73
CA MET A 194 13.18 -4.57 -11.49
C MET A 194 14.34 -5.14 -10.66
N ALA A 195 14.42 -4.84 -9.36
CA ALA A 195 15.48 -5.32 -8.49
C ALA A 195 15.24 -6.73 -7.92
N PHE A 196 14.07 -7.32 -8.19
CA PHE A 196 13.64 -8.58 -7.61
C PHE A 196 13.60 -9.69 -8.65
N ASP A 197 13.98 -10.91 -8.24
CA ASP A 197 13.72 -12.10 -9.05
C ASP A 197 12.26 -12.51 -8.90
N LEU A 198 11.49 -12.30 -9.98
CA LEU A 198 10.05 -12.57 -10.00
C LEU A 198 9.71 -14.06 -9.97
N HIS A 199 10.65 -14.94 -10.34
CA HIS A 199 10.48 -16.39 -10.41
C HIS A 199 11.04 -17.12 -9.19
N GLN A 200 11.77 -16.43 -8.33
CA GLN A 200 12.37 -17.06 -7.15
C GLN A 200 11.29 -17.54 -6.18
N ASP A 201 11.20 -18.86 -6.02
CA ASP A 201 10.37 -19.48 -4.98
C ASP A 201 10.83 -19.06 -3.57
N GLY A 202 9.87 -18.96 -2.65
CA GLY A 202 10.15 -18.67 -1.23
C GLY A 202 10.00 -17.21 -0.82
N PHE A 203 9.43 -16.36 -1.68
CA PHE A 203 8.96 -15.03 -1.28
C PHE A 203 7.76 -15.14 -0.31
N ALA A 204 6.87 -16.10 -0.56
CA ALA A 204 5.70 -16.37 0.24
C ALA A 204 5.42 -17.87 0.38
N THR A 205 4.42 -18.21 1.17
CA THR A 205 3.88 -19.57 1.31
C THR A 205 2.37 -19.58 1.09
N ASP A 206 1.88 -20.52 0.31
CA ASP A 206 0.44 -20.74 0.12
C ASP A 206 -0.20 -21.44 1.34
N LYS A 207 -1.50 -21.73 1.25
CA LYS A 207 -2.27 -22.44 2.30
C LYS A 207 -1.78 -23.87 2.58
N ASN A 208 -1.00 -24.46 1.66
CA ASN A 208 -0.45 -25.80 1.74
C ASN A 208 1.05 -25.76 2.14
N ASN A 209 1.54 -24.60 2.62
CA ASN A 209 2.95 -24.33 2.93
C ASN A 209 3.90 -24.54 1.75
N GLN A 210 3.41 -24.44 0.51
CA GLN A 210 4.25 -24.49 -0.68
C GLN A 210 4.85 -23.10 -0.92
N PRO A 211 6.18 -23.00 -1.14
CA PRO A 211 6.83 -21.76 -1.53
C PRO A 211 6.17 -21.16 -2.78
N GLN A 212 5.98 -19.85 -2.77
CA GLN A 212 5.42 -19.09 -3.89
C GLN A 212 6.36 -17.95 -4.28
N PRO A 213 6.47 -17.64 -5.58
CA PRO A 213 7.23 -16.51 -6.08
C PRO A 213 6.46 -15.19 -5.93
N ILE A 214 7.13 -14.06 -6.20
CA ILE A 214 6.51 -12.71 -6.18
C ILE A 214 5.37 -12.64 -7.20
N GLY A 215 5.58 -13.18 -8.41
CA GLY A 215 4.61 -13.13 -9.50
C GLY A 215 3.25 -13.76 -9.17
N ASP A 216 3.26 -14.80 -8.34
CA ASP A 216 2.03 -15.49 -7.90
C ASP A 216 1.48 -14.92 -6.58
N THR A 217 2.28 -14.11 -5.86
CA THR A 217 1.94 -13.57 -4.55
C THR A 217 1.37 -12.16 -4.60
N LEU A 218 2.01 -11.26 -5.36
CA LEU A 218 1.64 -9.86 -5.42
C LEU A 218 0.28 -9.71 -6.09
N ARG A 219 -0.50 -8.74 -5.64
CA ARG A 219 -1.76 -8.37 -6.27
C ARG A 219 -1.92 -6.86 -6.33
N VAL A 220 -2.30 -6.38 -7.51
CA VAL A 220 -2.32 -4.96 -7.83
C VAL A 220 -3.66 -4.57 -8.44
N TRP A 221 -4.22 -3.46 -7.95
CA TRP A 221 -5.34 -2.78 -8.59
C TRP A 221 -5.00 -1.35 -8.91
N VAL A 222 -5.54 -0.88 -10.03
CA VAL A 222 -5.37 0.49 -10.49
C VAL A 222 -6.73 1.11 -10.81
N ARG A 223 -6.96 2.31 -10.30
CA ARG A 223 -8.04 3.20 -10.69
C ARG A 223 -7.43 4.49 -11.25
N ALA A 224 -7.24 4.50 -12.56
CA ALA A 224 -6.80 5.71 -13.27
C ALA A 224 -7.78 6.87 -13.03
N GLN A 225 -7.30 8.11 -13.17
CA GLN A 225 -8.14 9.29 -13.03
C GLN A 225 -9.28 9.25 -14.06
N GLY A 226 -10.51 9.43 -13.59
CA GLY A 226 -11.72 9.35 -14.42
C GLY A 226 -12.34 7.95 -14.49
N ALA A 227 -11.65 6.90 -14.03
CA ALA A 227 -12.24 5.57 -13.90
C ALA A 227 -13.13 5.49 -12.65
N SER A 228 -14.33 4.92 -12.82
CA SER A 228 -15.29 4.69 -11.72
C SER A 228 -14.98 3.43 -10.91
N TYR A 229 -14.28 2.47 -11.51
CA TYR A 229 -13.98 1.17 -10.92
C TYR A 229 -12.49 0.87 -11.03
N PRO A 230 -11.90 0.19 -10.04
CA PRO A 230 -10.55 -0.35 -10.17
C PRO A 230 -10.51 -1.47 -11.20
N THR A 231 -9.35 -1.63 -11.83
CA THR A 231 -8.99 -2.79 -12.65
C THR A 231 -7.88 -3.53 -11.94
N GLU A 232 -8.01 -4.85 -11.82
CA GLU A 232 -6.90 -5.72 -11.40
C GLU A 232 -5.92 -5.81 -12.56
N VAL A 233 -4.65 -5.49 -12.31
CA VAL A 233 -3.63 -5.35 -13.37
C VAL A 233 -2.42 -6.23 -13.10
N THR A 234 -2.56 -7.25 -12.24
CA THR A 234 -1.43 -8.09 -11.82
C THR A 234 -0.88 -8.89 -13.00
N GLU A 235 -1.77 -9.49 -13.80
CA GLU A 235 -1.38 -10.24 -15.01
C GLU A 235 -0.71 -9.30 -16.03
N GLU A 236 -1.32 -8.16 -16.32
CA GLU A 236 -0.76 -7.14 -17.23
C GLU A 236 0.63 -6.66 -16.80
N LEU A 237 0.83 -6.40 -15.49
CA LEU A 237 2.10 -5.97 -14.91
C LEU A 237 3.20 -7.04 -15.08
N PHE A 238 2.87 -8.30 -14.81
CA PHE A 238 3.86 -9.36 -14.88
C PHE A 238 4.16 -9.78 -16.32
N GLU A 239 3.15 -9.77 -17.20
CA GLU A 239 3.35 -10.00 -18.63
C GLU A 239 4.25 -8.95 -19.27
N SER A 240 4.11 -7.66 -18.92
CA SER A 240 4.98 -6.59 -19.44
C SER A 240 6.45 -6.76 -19.01
N MET A 241 6.67 -7.42 -17.87
CA MET A 241 7.99 -7.77 -17.35
C MET A 241 8.52 -9.12 -17.84
N GLY A 242 7.78 -9.81 -18.74
CA GLY A 242 8.18 -11.11 -19.29
C GLY A 242 7.90 -12.31 -18.39
N TYR A 243 7.13 -12.14 -17.31
CA TYR A 243 6.71 -13.23 -16.42
C TYR A 243 5.40 -13.86 -16.92
N GLN A 244 5.40 -15.19 -17.10
CA GLN A 244 4.17 -15.94 -17.41
C GLN A 244 3.52 -16.44 -16.11
N ILE A 245 2.35 -15.89 -15.77
CA ILE A 245 1.58 -16.36 -14.62
C ILE A 245 1.12 -17.80 -14.86
N LYS A 246 1.36 -18.67 -13.88
CA LYS A 246 0.79 -20.03 -13.90
C LYS A 246 -0.73 -19.91 -13.80
N LYS A 247 -1.45 -20.18 -14.89
CA LYS A 247 -2.90 -20.33 -14.86
C LYS A 247 -3.25 -21.56 -14.02
N THR A 248 -3.67 -21.33 -12.77
CA THR A 248 -4.25 -22.35 -11.89
C THR A 248 -5.75 -22.49 -12.11
#